data_AF-A0A7M7GF46-F1
#
_entry.id   AF-A0A7M7GF46-F1
#
_cell.length_a   1.000
_cell.length_b   1.000
_cell.length_c   1.000
_cell.angle_alpha   90.00
_cell.angle_beta   90.00
_cell.angle_gamma   90.00
#
_symmetry.space_group_name_H-M   'P 1'
#
loop_
_entity.id
_entity.type
_entity.pdbx_description
1 polymer ?
#
loop_
_entity_poly.entity_id
_entity_poly.type
_entity_poly.pdbx_seq_one_letter_code
_entity_poly.pdbx_strand_id
1 'polypeptide(L)'
;MMNLHRYIVKTLLKRYWRTTMNWTLIRMKSSEGHPTAGIIVIGDEILKAQVKDTNYFYACKLLYKYGVKVQKIAIVRDNLQDIAKEIKYFSKMFNYVFTSGGIGPTHDDLTYEAIALAFNDTLHYHPTLVDIIKNYFDLQDLFGTFPLPAYKMAYIPTKAVLKFGKDEVTGRMLTYPYVIIENVYIFPGSPIFFEKSFQTLCKEFFTYCKKFATTEIYINAKEESFADILRKVALEFSNVTFGSYPERNRYYKVRIIIESENENDLQKAKKIFCDRIPSNILIDYDRTPHMDCLSKYEMLIQKSQHRSIYEYSFKKFVNYYEKPEEIWIYLDGSEESIIMIHLARVVSNKLRHCSKMKLRAICFKSDILKSEINEFFNEIKNMYNVELCKLEYEENDAVRAIKNFALSKPELRKLLVGKRLKNNEKEIYNDLERLNDSSTQFVHFPLIDWTNKDVENFFNSLFLPYYTIKS
;
A
#
# COMPACT_ATOMS: atom_id res chain seq x y z
N MET A 1 -15.89 49.06 -31.45
CA MET A 1 -15.75 47.62 -31.11
C MET A 1 -14.68 47.31 -30.06
N MET A 2 -13.64 48.11 -29.83
CA MET A 2 -12.59 47.79 -28.83
C MET A 2 -12.91 48.09 -27.35
N ASN A 3 -13.92 48.92 -27.05
CA ASN A 3 -14.26 49.27 -25.65
C ASN A 3 -15.29 48.34 -24.98
N LEU A 4 -16.06 47.56 -25.75
CA LEU A 4 -17.02 46.60 -25.18
C LEU A 4 -16.32 45.33 -24.68
N HIS A 5 -15.25 44.91 -25.37
CA HIS A 5 -14.46 43.73 -25.01
C HIS A 5 -13.68 43.93 -23.69
N ARG A 6 -13.14 45.14 -23.44
CA ARG A 6 -12.47 45.47 -22.17
C ARG A 6 -13.43 45.57 -20.98
N TYR A 7 -14.68 45.99 -21.22
CA TYR A 7 -15.71 46.05 -20.18
C TYR A 7 -16.22 44.64 -19.82
N ILE A 8 -16.52 43.80 -20.82
CA ILE A 8 -16.97 42.41 -20.59
C ILE A 8 -15.88 41.57 -19.92
N VAL A 9 -14.60 41.74 -20.30
CA VAL A 9 -13.48 41.05 -19.64
C VAL A 9 -13.27 41.54 -18.21
N LYS A 10 -13.43 42.84 -17.91
CA LYS A 10 -13.37 43.36 -16.53
C LYS A 10 -14.55 42.89 -15.67
N THR A 11 -15.75 42.76 -16.24
CA THR A 11 -16.95 42.30 -15.51
C THR A 11 -16.94 40.79 -15.29
N LEU A 12 -16.44 40.00 -16.25
CA LEU A 12 -16.20 38.56 -16.09
C LEU A 12 -15.06 38.28 -15.11
N LEU A 13 -13.96 39.03 -15.16
CA LEU A 13 -12.87 38.92 -14.17
C LEU A 13 -13.33 39.34 -12.77
N LYS A 14 -14.15 40.40 -12.61
CA LYS A 14 -14.73 40.76 -11.29
C LYS A 14 -15.70 39.70 -10.76
N ARG A 15 -16.40 38.97 -11.63
CA ARG A 15 -17.33 37.89 -11.25
C ARG A 15 -16.59 36.59 -10.93
N TYR A 16 -15.48 36.30 -11.64
CA TYR A 16 -14.54 35.21 -11.33
C TYR A 16 -13.68 35.48 -10.07
N TRP A 17 -13.35 36.75 -9.81
CA TRP A 17 -12.63 37.18 -8.60
C TRP A 17 -13.55 37.23 -7.37
N ARG A 18 -14.84 37.55 -7.54
CA ARG A 18 -15.82 37.45 -6.44
C ARG A 18 -16.19 36.00 -6.08
N THR A 19 -16.15 35.07 -7.04
CA THR A 19 -16.35 33.65 -6.73
C THR A 19 -15.11 33.00 -6.13
N THR A 20 -13.89 33.49 -6.37
CA THR A 20 -12.66 32.96 -5.74
C THR A 20 -12.41 33.50 -4.32
N MET A 21 -13.07 34.57 -3.91
CA MET A 21 -12.83 35.24 -2.62
C MET A 21 -13.84 34.91 -1.51
N ASN A 22 -14.79 34.00 -1.76
CA ASN A 22 -15.60 33.35 -0.72
C ASN A 22 -15.05 31.97 -0.30
N TRP A 23 -13.98 31.47 -0.93
CA TRP A 23 -13.37 30.17 -0.62
C TRP A 23 -12.58 30.18 0.70
N THR A 24 -12.27 31.35 1.24
CA THR A 24 -11.60 31.52 2.52
C THR A 24 -12.50 31.30 3.74
N LEU A 25 -13.78 30.93 3.54
CA LEU A 25 -14.76 30.75 4.63
C LEU A 25 -15.47 29.38 4.64
N ILE A 26 -15.01 28.38 3.88
CA ILE A 26 -15.24 26.98 4.29
C ILE A 26 -14.28 26.77 5.44
N ARG A 27 -14.80 26.79 6.68
CA ARG A 27 -14.07 26.62 7.96
C ARG A 27 -12.88 25.66 7.83
N MET A 28 -11.72 26.17 7.41
CA MET A 28 -10.46 25.70 7.94
C MET A 28 -10.52 26.16 9.39
N LYS A 29 -11.08 25.32 10.27
CA LYS A 29 -10.78 25.46 11.69
C LYS A 29 -9.26 25.33 11.76
N SER A 30 -8.59 26.48 11.79
CA SER A 30 -7.19 26.60 12.11
C SER A 30 -7.03 26.17 13.56
N SER A 31 -6.99 24.87 13.78
CA SER A 31 -6.41 24.31 15.00
C SER A 31 -5.00 23.91 14.65
N GLU A 32 -4.06 24.21 15.54
CA GLU A 32 -2.62 23.88 15.46
C GLU A 32 -2.33 22.35 15.46
N GLY A 33 -3.24 21.52 14.94
CA GLY A 33 -3.19 20.06 15.00
C GLY A 33 -3.76 19.39 13.76
N HIS A 34 -3.75 18.06 13.76
CA HIS A 34 -4.17 17.25 12.63
C HIS A 34 -5.68 17.42 12.34
N PRO A 35 -6.09 17.61 11.07
CA PRO A 35 -7.51 17.69 10.72
C PRO A 35 -8.21 16.38 11.06
N THR A 36 -9.47 16.48 11.50
CA THR A 36 -10.29 15.32 11.86
C THR A 36 -11.24 14.92 10.72
N ALA A 37 -11.46 13.63 10.58
CA ALA A 37 -12.37 13.08 9.59
C ALA A 37 -13.38 12.09 10.18
N GLY A 38 -14.59 12.11 9.66
CA GLY A 38 -15.59 11.06 9.84
C GLY A 38 -15.96 10.42 8.51
N ILE A 39 -16.21 9.11 8.50
CA ILE A 39 -16.61 8.36 7.30
C ILE A 39 -18.01 7.77 7.51
N ILE A 40 -18.91 7.96 6.55
CA ILE A 40 -20.24 7.36 6.54
C ILE A 40 -20.35 6.42 5.33
N VAL A 41 -20.46 5.13 5.59
CA VAL A 41 -20.73 4.11 4.56
C VAL A 41 -22.24 3.89 4.51
N ILE A 42 -22.83 4.01 3.34
CA ILE A 42 -24.28 3.95 3.12
C ILE A 42 -24.55 2.73 2.24
N GLY A 43 -25.25 1.74 2.81
CA GLY A 43 -25.53 0.49 2.11
C GLY A 43 -26.01 -0.62 3.04
N ASP A 44 -27.24 -1.08 2.81
CA ASP A 44 -27.87 -2.20 3.50
C ASP A 44 -27.09 -3.52 3.32
N GLU A 45 -26.47 -3.72 2.16
CA GLU A 45 -25.64 -4.87 1.83
C GLU A 45 -24.37 -4.96 2.67
N ILE A 46 -23.85 -3.81 3.12
CA ILE A 46 -22.70 -3.74 4.03
C ILE A 46 -23.13 -4.17 5.43
N LEU A 47 -24.28 -3.69 5.90
CA LEU A 47 -24.84 -4.08 7.20
C LEU A 47 -25.23 -5.57 7.25
N LYS A 48 -25.66 -6.13 6.12
CA LYS A 48 -25.96 -7.56 5.95
C LYS A 48 -24.70 -8.42 5.71
N ALA A 49 -23.51 -7.81 5.67
CA ALA A 49 -22.25 -8.46 5.34
C ALA A 49 -22.25 -9.24 4.01
N GLN A 50 -23.11 -8.86 3.06
CA GLN A 50 -23.15 -9.43 1.72
C GLN A 50 -21.97 -8.94 0.89
N VAL A 51 -21.56 -7.69 1.14
CA VAL A 51 -20.39 -7.07 0.52
C VAL A 51 -19.48 -6.57 1.64
N LYS A 52 -18.19 -6.91 1.56
CA LYS A 52 -17.18 -6.34 2.45
C LYS A 52 -16.81 -4.96 1.92
N ASP A 53 -17.13 -3.91 2.66
CA ASP A 53 -16.71 -2.56 2.26
C ASP A 53 -15.18 -2.44 2.29
N THR A 54 -14.61 -2.02 1.17
CA THR A 54 -13.18 -1.72 1.02
C THR A 54 -12.90 -0.23 1.04
N ASN A 55 -13.92 0.62 0.86
CA ASN A 55 -13.77 2.06 0.67
C ASN A 55 -13.36 2.76 1.96
N TYR A 56 -14.02 2.48 3.10
CA TYR A 56 -13.62 3.07 4.39
C TYR A 56 -12.19 2.67 4.75
N PHE A 57 -11.80 1.43 4.47
CA PHE A 57 -10.47 0.91 4.79
C PHE A 57 -9.39 1.59 3.95
N TYR A 58 -9.63 1.72 2.65
CA TYR A 58 -8.78 2.49 1.74
C TYR A 58 -8.67 3.96 2.18
N ALA A 59 -9.81 4.59 2.48
CA ALA A 59 -9.87 5.98 2.91
C ALA A 59 -9.10 6.21 4.20
N CYS A 60 -9.26 5.36 5.22
CA CYS A 60 -8.53 5.46 6.48
C CYS A 60 -7.03 5.41 6.29
N LYS A 61 -6.54 4.43 5.52
CA LYS A 61 -5.10 4.30 5.22
C LYS A 61 -4.55 5.54 4.52
N LEU A 62 -5.30 6.06 3.55
CA LEU A 62 -4.83 7.19 2.77
C LEU A 62 -4.85 8.49 3.58
N LEU A 63 -5.96 8.77 4.29
CA LEU A 63 -6.09 9.92 5.18
C LEU A 63 -4.99 9.92 6.25
N TYR A 64 -4.73 8.77 6.87
CA TYR A 64 -3.66 8.61 7.86
C TYR A 64 -2.28 8.93 7.27
N LYS A 65 -1.98 8.43 6.06
CA LYS A 65 -0.74 8.74 5.33
C LYS A 65 -0.55 10.25 5.08
N TYR A 66 -1.66 10.97 4.92
CA TYR A 66 -1.69 12.42 4.76
C TYR A 66 -1.85 13.16 6.10
N GLY A 67 -1.77 12.50 7.25
CA GLY A 67 -1.86 13.16 8.54
C GLY A 67 -3.26 13.62 8.93
N VAL A 68 -4.31 13.02 8.37
CA VAL A 68 -5.70 13.29 8.77
C VAL A 68 -6.16 12.22 9.76
N LYS A 69 -6.71 12.64 10.91
CA LYS A 69 -7.16 11.76 11.99
C LYS A 69 -8.61 11.33 11.76
N VAL A 70 -8.82 10.10 11.31
CA VAL A 70 -10.17 9.51 11.25
C VAL A 70 -10.60 9.17 12.68
N GLN A 71 -11.70 9.76 13.15
CA GLN A 71 -12.17 9.63 14.53
C GLN A 71 -13.41 8.75 14.67
N LYS A 72 -14.25 8.66 13.63
CA LYS A 72 -15.44 7.82 13.63
C LYS A 72 -15.77 7.33 12.23
N ILE A 73 -16.17 6.07 12.14
CA ILE A 73 -16.79 5.48 10.95
C ILE A 73 -18.20 5.04 11.37
N ALA A 74 -19.20 5.33 10.55
CA ALA A 74 -20.55 4.82 10.70
C ALA A 74 -20.96 4.07 9.43
N ILE A 75 -21.66 2.95 9.60
CA ILE A 75 -22.32 2.24 8.50
C ILE A 75 -23.82 2.40 8.74
N VAL A 76 -24.53 2.95 7.77
CA VAL A 76 -25.95 3.31 7.89
C VAL A 76 -26.76 2.63 6.79
N ARG A 77 -28.03 2.35 7.11
CA ARG A 77 -29.00 1.75 6.17
C ARG A 77 -29.34 2.73 5.04
N ASP A 78 -29.87 2.20 3.95
CA ASP A 78 -30.47 2.98 2.85
C ASP A 78 -31.84 3.56 3.27
N ASN A 79 -31.80 4.43 4.28
CA ASN A 79 -32.96 5.12 4.81
C ASN A 79 -32.67 6.62 4.90
N LEU A 80 -33.54 7.41 4.28
CA LEU A 80 -33.42 8.86 4.18
C LEU A 80 -33.14 9.55 5.53
N GLN A 81 -33.88 9.20 6.58
CA GLN A 81 -33.78 9.86 7.89
C GLN A 81 -32.51 9.45 8.63
N ASP A 82 -32.15 8.17 8.56
CA ASP A 82 -30.93 7.64 9.18
C ASP A 82 -29.68 8.31 8.58
N ILE A 83 -29.61 8.37 7.25
CA ILE A 83 -28.50 9.02 6.53
C ILE A 83 -28.44 10.51 6.89
N ALA A 84 -29.56 11.23 6.82
CA ALA A 84 -29.60 12.68 7.06
C ALA A 84 -29.17 13.03 8.50
N LYS A 85 -29.62 12.22 9.47
CA LYS A 85 -29.26 12.38 10.89
C LYS A 85 -27.75 12.18 11.10
N GLU A 86 -27.17 11.13 10.52
CA GLU A 86 -25.74 10.84 10.69
C GLU A 86 -24.88 11.90 10.00
N ILE A 87 -25.26 12.35 8.80
CA ILE A 87 -24.58 13.44 8.09
C ILE A 87 -24.57 14.72 8.92
N LYS A 88 -25.73 15.12 9.45
CA LYS A 88 -25.86 16.33 10.28
C LYS A 88 -25.04 16.23 11.56
N TYR A 89 -24.95 15.04 12.16
CA TYR A 89 -24.12 14.79 13.34
C TYR A 89 -22.63 14.87 12.98
N PHE A 90 -22.18 14.14 11.95
CA PHE A 90 -20.77 14.10 11.53
C PHE A 90 -20.26 15.46 11.08
N SER A 91 -21.06 16.21 10.32
CA SER A 91 -20.70 17.53 9.81
C SER A 91 -20.39 18.52 10.94
N LYS A 92 -21.04 18.40 12.10
CA LYS A 92 -20.77 19.21 13.29
C LYS A 92 -19.52 18.77 14.05
N MET A 93 -19.24 17.46 14.06
CA MET A 93 -18.20 16.86 14.89
C MET A 93 -16.81 16.90 14.25
N PHE A 94 -16.73 16.76 12.93
CA PHE A 94 -15.45 16.58 12.22
C PHE A 94 -15.14 17.72 11.27
N ASN A 95 -13.85 17.93 10.95
CA ASN A 95 -13.46 18.90 9.94
C ASN A 95 -13.89 18.46 8.54
N TYR A 96 -13.79 17.16 8.24
CA TYR A 96 -14.15 16.56 6.97
C TYR A 96 -15.08 15.36 7.18
N VAL A 97 -16.12 15.24 6.37
CA VAL A 97 -17.00 14.07 6.35
C VAL A 97 -16.95 13.46 4.97
N PHE A 98 -16.67 12.17 4.88
CA PHE A 98 -16.63 11.44 3.62
C PHE A 98 -17.76 10.42 3.60
N THR A 99 -18.56 10.42 2.54
CA THR A 99 -19.59 9.38 2.34
C THR A 99 -19.21 8.46 1.18
N SER A 100 -19.64 7.21 1.25
CA SER A 100 -19.57 6.26 0.13
C SER A 100 -20.87 5.48 0.05
N GLY A 101 -21.48 5.44 -1.14
CA GLY A 101 -22.72 4.69 -1.41
C GLY A 101 -23.98 5.55 -1.52
N GLY A 102 -25.05 4.93 -2.01
CA GLY A 102 -26.39 5.54 -2.11
C GLY A 102 -26.55 6.69 -3.11
N ILE A 103 -25.74 6.75 -4.17
CA ILE A 103 -25.80 7.82 -5.21
C ILE A 103 -26.09 7.31 -6.63
N GLY A 104 -26.47 6.05 -6.78
CA GLY A 104 -26.86 5.45 -8.05
C GLY A 104 -28.30 5.79 -8.49
N PRO A 105 -28.82 5.08 -9.51
CA PRO A 105 -30.13 5.36 -10.09
C PRO A 105 -31.30 4.64 -9.38
N THR A 106 -31.05 3.74 -8.43
CA THR A 106 -32.11 2.90 -7.86
C THR A 106 -32.85 3.62 -6.72
N HIS A 107 -33.96 3.06 -6.26
CA HIS A 107 -34.87 3.74 -5.32
C HIS A 107 -34.28 3.89 -3.90
N ASP A 108 -33.41 2.96 -3.54
CA ASP A 108 -32.62 2.90 -2.30
C ASP A 108 -31.40 3.85 -2.29
N ASP A 109 -30.96 4.37 -3.44
CA ASP A 109 -29.93 5.39 -3.52
C ASP A 109 -30.42 6.76 -3.00
N LEU A 110 -30.37 7.01 -1.69
CA LEU A 110 -31.01 8.17 -1.04
C LEU A 110 -30.02 9.22 -0.49
N THR A 111 -28.73 9.13 -0.84
CA THR A 111 -27.68 9.96 -0.24
C THR A 111 -27.88 11.43 -0.56
N TYR A 112 -28.19 11.81 -1.80
CA TYR A 112 -28.39 13.23 -2.16
C TYR A 112 -29.64 13.83 -1.51
N GLU A 113 -30.74 13.09 -1.47
CA GLU A 113 -31.97 13.45 -0.77
C GLU A 113 -31.71 13.66 0.74
N ALA A 114 -30.95 12.75 1.35
CA ALA A 114 -30.62 12.81 2.77
C ALA A 114 -29.74 14.01 3.09
N ILE A 115 -28.80 14.35 2.21
CA ILE A 115 -27.96 15.54 2.32
C ILE A 115 -28.79 16.81 2.24
N ALA A 116 -29.70 16.89 1.25
CA ALA A 116 -30.60 18.03 1.11
C ALA A 116 -31.44 18.21 2.39
N LEU A 117 -31.97 17.11 2.94
CA LEU A 117 -32.69 17.12 4.21
C LEU A 117 -31.81 17.57 5.39
N ALA A 118 -30.57 17.08 5.48
CA ALA A 118 -29.65 17.40 6.57
C ALA A 118 -29.31 18.91 6.64
N PHE A 119 -29.15 19.55 5.48
CA PHE A 119 -28.74 20.94 5.33
C PHE A 119 -29.87 21.91 4.97
N ASN A 120 -31.13 21.44 5.01
CA ASN A 120 -32.30 22.23 4.63
C ASN A 120 -32.11 22.90 3.26
N ASP A 121 -31.77 22.07 2.28
CA ASP A 121 -31.56 22.42 0.88
C ASP A 121 -32.63 21.74 0.01
N THR A 122 -32.75 22.17 -1.25
CA THR A 122 -33.59 21.54 -2.26
C THR A 122 -32.73 20.82 -3.30
N LEU A 123 -33.35 19.96 -4.10
CA LEU A 123 -32.67 19.21 -5.15
C LEU A 123 -32.97 19.82 -6.52
N HIS A 124 -31.99 19.75 -7.41
CA HIS A 124 -32.14 20.14 -8.82
C HIS A 124 -31.31 19.23 -9.72
N TYR A 125 -31.68 19.14 -10.99
CA TYR A 125 -30.85 18.48 -11.98
C TYR A 125 -29.65 19.38 -12.34
N HIS A 126 -28.46 18.97 -11.92
CA HIS A 126 -27.25 19.73 -12.23
C HIS A 126 -26.87 19.53 -13.70
N PRO A 127 -26.81 20.59 -14.55
CA PRO A 127 -26.63 20.45 -16.00
C PRO A 127 -25.42 19.61 -16.40
N THR A 128 -24.26 19.83 -15.76
CA THR A 128 -23.05 19.05 -16.03
C THR A 128 -23.20 17.56 -15.73
N LEU A 129 -23.90 17.19 -14.65
CA LEU A 129 -24.13 15.77 -14.35
C LEU A 129 -25.14 15.18 -15.33
N VAL A 130 -26.18 15.92 -15.71
CA VAL A 130 -27.13 15.50 -16.75
C VAL A 130 -26.39 15.15 -18.05
N ASP A 131 -25.44 15.99 -18.48
CA ASP A 131 -24.64 15.74 -19.69
C ASP A 131 -23.71 14.54 -19.52
N ILE A 132 -23.08 14.37 -18.35
CA ILE A 132 -22.25 13.19 -18.06
C ILE A 132 -23.10 11.91 -18.12
N ILE A 133 -24.28 11.90 -17.50
CA ILE A 133 -25.19 10.75 -17.50
C ILE A 133 -25.69 10.46 -18.92
N LYS A 134 -26.06 11.48 -19.71
CA LYS A 134 -26.43 11.31 -21.12
C LYS A 134 -25.35 10.62 -21.92
N ASN A 135 -24.11 11.09 -21.80
CA ASN A 135 -22.98 10.54 -22.53
C ASN A 135 -22.61 9.14 -22.05
N TYR A 136 -22.71 8.87 -20.75
CA TYR A 136 -22.32 7.58 -20.18
C TYR A 136 -23.31 6.46 -20.52
N PHE A 137 -24.62 6.76 -20.53
CA PHE A 137 -25.67 5.78 -20.85
C PHE A 137 -26.15 5.84 -22.30
N ASP A 138 -25.46 6.59 -23.16
CA ASP A 138 -25.79 6.80 -24.57
C ASP A 138 -27.26 7.22 -24.80
N LEU A 139 -27.74 8.15 -23.98
CA LEU A 139 -29.13 8.58 -23.98
C LEU A 139 -29.42 9.69 -25.02
N GLN A 140 -28.53 9.88 -26.00
CA GLN A 140 -28.58 11.00 -26.94
C GLN A 140 -29.80 10.93 -27.88
N ASP A 141 -30.26 9.72 -28.20
CA ASP A 141 -31.35 9.47 -29.17
C ASP A 141 -32.73 9.26 -28.53
N LEU A 142 -32.83 9.31 -27.20
CA LEU A 142 -34.09 9.14 -26.46
C LEU A 142 -34.87 10.47 -26.39
N PHE A 143 -35.52 10.83 -27.49
CA PHE A 143 -36.46 11.96 -27.53
C PHE A 143 -37.70 11.65 -26.68
N GLY A 144 -37.94 12.43 -25.62
CA GLY A 144 -39.25 12.54 -24.94
C GLY A 144 -39.42 11.83 -23.59
N THR A 145 -38.44 11.10 -23.06
CA THR A 145 -38.55 10.36 -21.78
C THR A 145 -37.67 10.94 -20.66
N PHE A 146 -37.63 12.27 -20.52
CA PHE A 146 -36.97 12.90 -19.37
C PHE A 146 -37.96 13.10 -18.21
N PRO A 147 -37.65 12.69 -16.96
CA PRO A 147 -36.42 12.03 -16.53
C PRO A 147 -36.53 10.49 -16.48
N LEU A 148 -35.60 9.79 -17.16
CA LEU A 148 -35.27 8.38 -16.91
C LEU A 148 -34.65 8.18 -15.52
N PRO A 149 -34.72 6.96 -14.94
CA PRO A 149 -34.11 6.64 -13.63
C PRO A 149 -32.63 7.03 -13.51
N ALA A 150 -31.86 6.91 -14.61
CA ALA A 150 -30.45 7.29 -14.64
C ALA A 150 -30.18 8.76 -14.25
N TYR A 151 -31.11 9.67 -14.55
CA TYR A 151 -30.97 11.10 -14.21
C TYR A 151 -31.08 11.39 -12.72
N LYS A 152 -31.54 10.43 -11.90
CA LYS A 152 -31.51 10.55 -10.43
C LYS A 152 -30.09 10.87 -9.94
N MET A 153 -29.07 10.30 -10.55
CA MET A 153 -27.66 10.57 -10.23
C MET A 153 -27.21 12.02 -10.50
N ALA A 154 -28.00 12.77 -11.28
CA ALA A 154 -27.79 14.19 -11.55
C ALA A 154 -28.69 15.10 -10.69
N TYR A 155 -29.60 14.53 -9.89
CA TYR A 155 -30.52 15.24 -9.02
C TYR A 155 -29.89 15.47 -7.64
N ILE A 156 -29.18 16.59 -7.50
CA ILE A 156 -28.30 16.88 -6.36
C ILE A 156 -28.73 18.17 -5.63
N PRO A 157 -28.27 18.39 -4.38
CA PRO A 157 -28.57 19.60 -3.61
C PRO A 157 -28.18 20.89 -4.35
N THR A 158 -28.96 21.97 -4.23
CA THR A 158 -28.69 23.22 -4.97
C THR A 158 -27.38 23.91 -4.57
N LYS A 159 -26.92 23.71 -3.33
CA LYS A 159 -25.65 24.26 -2.84
C LYS A 159 -24.44 23.39 -3.16
N ALA A 160 -24.65 22.26 -3.82
CA ALA A 160 -23.59 21.30 -4.10
C ALA A 160 -22.57 21.85 -5.10
N VAL A 161 -21.31 21.48 -4.91
CA VAL A 161 -20.18 21.79 -5.79
C VAL A 161 -19.63 20.49 -6.36
N LEU A 162 -19.44 20.45 -7.67
CA LEU A 162 -18.79 19.32 -8.34
C LEU A 162 -17.27 19.52 -8.35
N LYS A 163 -16.52 18.47 -8.02
CA LYS A 163 -15.06 18.42 -8.18
C LYS A 163 -14.65 17.19 -8.95
N PHE A 164 -13.79 17.41 -9.94
CA PHE A 164 -13.27 16.36 -10.81
C PHE A 164 -11.85 16.04 -10.40
N GLY A 165 -11.58 14.75 -10.17
CA GLY A 165 -10.20 14.29 -9.96
C GLY A 165 -9.39 14.28 -11.26
N LYS A 166 -8.13 13.86 -11.16
CA LYS A 166 -7.23 13.66 -12.30
C LYS A 166 -6.63 12.26 -12.23
N ASP A 167 -6.63 11.58 -13.36
CA ASP A 167 -5.94 10.30 -13.50
C ASP A 167 -4.42 10.51 -13.42
N GLU A 168 -3.75 9.76 -12.54
CA GLU A 168 -2.33 10.01 -12.24
C GLU A 168 -1.38 9.57 -13.35
N VAL A 169 -1.80 8.61 -14.16
CA VAL A 169 -0.97 8.05 -15.24
C VAL A 169 -1.08 8.92 -16.49
N THR A 170 -2.30 9.33 -16.81
CA THR A 170 -2.60 10.05 -18.06
C THR A 170 -2.70 11.56 -17.88
N GLY A 171 -2.83 12.06 -16.65
CA GLY A 171 -3.06 13.47 -16.33
C GLY A 171 -4.44 13.98 -16.75
N ARG A 172 -5.29 13.12 -17.32
CA ARG A 172 -6.63 13.48 -17.81
C ARG A 172 -7.59 13.66 -16.65
N MET A 173 -8.52 14.61 -16.81
CA MET A 173 -9.59 14.81 -15.84
C MET A 173 -10.48 13.57 -15.80
N LEU A 174 -10.88 13.15 -14.59
CA LEU A 174 -11.84 12.06 -14.43
C LEU A 174 -13.20 12.48 -14.96
N THR A 175 -13.93 11.54 -15.57
CA THR A 175 -15.23 11.82 -16.21
C THR A 175 -16.33 12.08 -15.19
N TYR A 176 -16.28 11.44 -14.01
CA TYR A 176 -17.30 11.56 -12.97
C TYR A 176 -16.75 12.33 -11.76
N PRO A 177 -17.46 13.35 -11.24
CA PRO A 177 -17.01 14.13 -10.10
C PRO A 177 -17.36 13.45 -8.78
N TYR A 178 -16.71 13.88 -7.70
CA TYR A 178 -17.30 13.78 -6.38
C TYR A 178 -18.04 15.08 -6.05
N VAL A 179 -19.08 14.98 -5.24
CA VAL A 179 -19.94 16.11 -4.88
C VAL A 179 -19.54 16.63 -3.50
N ILE A 180 -19.58 17.95 -3.30
CA ILE A 180 -19.27 18.59 -2.02
C ILE A 180 -20.44 19.47 -1.60
N ILE A 181 -20.80 19.42 -0.32
CA ILE A 181 -21.64 20.42 0.32
C ILE A 181 -21.12 20.67 1.74
N GLU A 182 -20.95 21.94 2.11
CA GLU A 182 -20.30 22.31 3.38
C GLU A 182 -18.95 21.58 3.56
N ASN A 183 -18.82 20.73 4.58
CA ASN A 183 -17.67 19.88 4.85
C ASN A 183 -17.91 18.39 4.54
N VAL A 184 -18.95 18.06 3.77
CA VAL A 184 -19.33 16.70 3.39
C VAL A 184 -18.97 16.44 1.94
N TYR A 185 -18.19 15.38 1.72
CA TYR A 185 -17.62 14.96 0.45
C TYR A 185 -18.21 13.60 0.08
N ILE A 186 -18.85 13.54 -1.08
CA ILE A 186 -19.82 12.49 -1.41
C ILE A 186 -19.27 11.68 -2.57
N PHE A 187 -19.08 10.38 -2.34
CA PHE A 187 -18.50 9.47 -3.31
C PHE A 187 -19.43 8.29 -3.64
N PRO A 188 -19.26 7.69 -4.83
CA PRO A 188 -19.92 6.44 -5.18
C PRO A 188 -19.51 5.29 -4.25
N GLY A 189 -20.39 4.29 -4.16
CA GLY A 189 -20.10 3.02 -3.45
C GLY A 189 -19.14 2.11 -4.21
N SER A 190 -19.05 2.23 -5.53
CA SER A 190 -18.14 1.42 -6.35
C SER A 190 -16.66 1.76 -6.09
N PRO A 191 -15.83 0.80 -5.64
CA PRO A 191 -14.44 1.06 -5.26
C PRO A 191 -13.59 1.65 -6.38
N ILE A 192 -13.82 1.25 -7.63
CA ILE A 192 -13.06 1.74 -8.78
C ILE A 192 -13.19 3.26 -8.95
N PHE A 193 -14.39 3.80 -8.70
CA PHE A 193 -14.64 5.24 -8.76
C PHE A 193 -14.25 5.95 -7.48
N PHE A 194 -14.51 5.32 -6.31
CA PHE A 194 -14.14 5.85 -5.01
C PHE A 194 -12.63 6.08 -4.92
N GLU A 195 -11.81 5.04 -5.12
CA GLU A 195 -10.37 5.08 -4.89
C GLU A 195 -9.68 6.13 -5.76
N LYS A 196 -10.04 6.20 -7.06
CA LYS A 196 -9.46 7.18 -7.99
C LYS A 196 -9.73 8.62 -7.56
N SER A 197 -11.00 8.95 -7.30
CA SER A 197 -11.40 10.30 -6.94
C SER A 197 -10.91 10.70 -5.55
N PHE A 198 -10.96 9.77 -4.59
CA PHE A 198 -10.52 9.99 -3.22
C PHE A 198 -9.00 10.21 -3.14
N GLN A 199 -8.22 9.50 -3.96
CA GLN A 199 -6.78 9.69 -4.07
C GLN A 199 -6.41 11.08 -4.57
N THR A 200 -7.10 11.58 -5.60
CA THR A 200 -6.89 12.97 -6.06
C THR A 200 -7.23 13.97 -4.96
N LEU A 201 -8.37 13.80 -4.28
CA LEU A 201 -8.76 14.68 -3.17
C LEU A 201 -7.66 14.75 -2.11
N CYS A 202 -7.16 13.61 -1.64
CA CYS A 202 -6.18 13.62 -0.56
C CYS A 202 -4.89 14.35 -0.94
N LYS A 203 -4.43 14.18 -2.19
CA LYS A 203 -3.27 14.90 -2.71
C LYS A 203 -3.49 16.40 -2.75
N GLU A 204 -4.64 16.85 -3.23
CA GLU A 204 -4.95 18.28 -3.35
C GLU A 204 -5.12 18.94 -1.98
N PHE A 205 -5.80 18.27 -1.05
CA PHE A 205 -6.25 18.89 0.19
C PHE A 205 -5.36 18.65 1.40
N PHE A 206 -4.52 17.61 1.42
CA PHE A 206 -3.82 17.20 2.66
C PHE A 206 -2.31 17.06 2.52
N THR A 207 -1.72 17.40 1.38
CA THR A 207 -0.25 17.30 1.19
C THR A 207 0.54 18.21 2.14
N TYR A 208 -0.05 19.31 2.60
CA TYR A 208 0.58 20.24 3.55
C TYR A 208 0.40 19.83 5.02
N CYS A 209 -0.41 18.80 5.32
CA CYS A 209 -0.63 18.34 6.68
C CYS A 209 0.63 17.67 7.23
N LYS A 210 0.93 17.92 8.51
CA LYS A 210 1.97 17.19 9.23
C LYS A 210 1.60 15.72 9.27
N LYS A 211 2.56 14.82 9.11
CA LYS A 211 2.35 13.36 9.22
C LYS A 211 2.53 12.90 10.65
N PHE A 212 1.87 11.80 11.00
CA PHE A 212 2.11 11.13 12.28
C PHE A 212 3.50 10.50 12.30
N ALA A 213 4.23 10.71 13.39
CA ALA A 213 5.43 9.96 13.69
C ALA A 213 5.02 8.56 14.12
N THR A 214 5.60 7.53 13.51
CA THR A 214 5.32 6.13 13.84
C THR A 214 6.59 5.31 13.88
N THR A 215 6.63 4.37 14.81
CA THR A 215 7.69 3.37 14.88
C THR A 215 7.13 2.07 15.43
N GLU A 216 7.81 0.97 15.13
CA GLU A 216 7.44 -0.36 15.57
C GLU A 216 8.55 -0.94 16.44
N ILE A 217 8.14 -1.78 17.40
CA ILE A 217 9.03 -2.59 18.23
C ILE A 217 8.50 -4.02 18.19
N TYR A 218 9.41 -4.99 18.12
CA TYR A 218 9.07 -6.39 18.05
C TYR A 218 9.58 -7.10 19.30
N ILE A 219 8.71 -7.91 19.91
CA ILE A 219 8.98 -8.56 21.18
C ILE A 219 8.71 -10.05 21.06
N ASN A 220 9.67 -10.89 21.42
CA ASN A 220 9.55 -12.36 21.47
C ASN A 220 9.17 -12.87 22.87
N ALA A 221 8.13 -12.26 23.45
CA ALA A 221 7.56 -12.66 24.74
C ALA A 221 6.04 -12.54 24.69
N LYS A 222 5.36 -13.17 25.65
CA LYS A 222 3.90 -12.99 25.79
C LYS A 222 3.61 -11.56 26.27
N GLU A 223 2.50 -11.00 25.82
CA GLU A 223 2.10 -9.63 26.15
C GLU A 223 2.03 -9.40 27.67
N GLU A 224 1.54 -10.39 28.43
CA GLU A 224 1.42 -10.31 29.88
C GLU A 224 2.76 -9.98 30.59
N SER A 225 3.89 -10.39 30.00
CA SER A 225 5.21 -10.22 30.61
C SER A 225 5.71 -8.77 30.65
N PHE A 226 5.15 -7.88 29.82
CA PHE A 226 5.56 -6.48 29.73
C PHE A 226 4.38 -5.50 29.75
N ALA A 227 3.14 -5.97 29.86
CA ALA A 227 1.93 -5.14 29.86
C ALA A 227 1.94 -4.03 30.92
N ASP A 228 2.42 -4.34 32.14
CA ASP A 228 2.55 -3.34 33.21
C ASP A 228 3.56 -2.24 32.89
N ILE A 229 4.64 -2.60 32.20
CA ILE A 229 5.68 -1.65 31.77
C ILE A 229 5.09 -0.75 30.68
N LEU A 230 4.43 -1.36 29.67
CA LEU A 230 3.75 -0.64 28.60
C LEU A 230 2.74 0.37 29.16
N ARG A 231 1.90 -0.05 30.12
CA ARG A 231 0.93 0.80 30.79
C ARG A 231 1.59 1.98 31.51
N LYS A 232 2.66 1.74 32.28
CA LYS A 232 3.37 2.82 33.00
C LYS A 232 3.95 3.85 32.03
N VAL A 233 4.60 3.40 30.97
CA VAL A 233 5.16 4.30 29.96
C VAL A 233 4.06 5.06 29.21
N ALA A 234 2.95 4.42 28.86
CA ALA A 234 1.81 5.09 28.23
C ALA A 234 1.18 6.18 29.13
N LEU A 235 1.18 5.99 30.45
CA LEU A 235 0.74 7.01 31.40
C LEU A 235 1.73 8.18 31.53
N GLU A 236 3.04 7.90 31.45
CA GLU A 236 4.08 8.94 31.46
C GLU A 236 4.09 9.78 30.17
N PHE A 237 3.70 9.19 29.04
CA PHE A 237 3.67 9.81 27.72
C PHE A 237 2.24 9.88 27.17
N SER A 238 1.39 10.70 27.79
CA SER A 238 -0.04 10.81 27.42
C SER A 238 -0.30 11.33 26.00
N ASN A 239 0.70 11.92 25.34
CA ASN A 239 0.66 12.38 23.95
C ASN A 239 1.26 11.37 22.95
N VAL A 240 1.59 10.17 23.42
CA VAL A 240 2.08 9.05 22.61
C VAL A 240 1.11 7.89 22.75
N THR A 241 0.65 7.39 21.62
CA THR A 241 -0.23 6.21 21.58
C THR A 241 0.61 4.96 21.47
N PHE A 242 0.32 3.98 22.31
CA PHE A 242 0.89 2.64 22.25
C PHE A 242 -0.19 1.64 21.83
N GLY A 243 0.01 0.96 20.71
CA GLY A 243 -0.79 -0.18 20.30
C GLY A 243 0.00 -1.47 20.50
N SER A 244 -0.62 -2.47 21.12
CA SER A 244 -0.02 -3.80 21.31
C SER A 244 -0.80 -4.83 20.49
N TYR A 245 -0.08 -5.57 19.66
CA TYR A 245 -0.65 -6.50 18.69
C TYR A 245 0.04 -7.86 18.80
N PRO A 246 -0.55 -8.82 19.53
CA PRO A 246 -0.13 -10.21 19.49
C PRO A 246 -0.33 -10.77 18.09
N GLU A 247 0.72 -11.35 17.52
CA GLU A 247 0.72 -11.83 16.13
C GLU A 247 1.30 -13.24 16.05
N ARG A 248 0.74 -14.05 15.16
CA ARG A 248 1.33 -15.35 14.81
C ARG A 248 2.47 -15.12 13.82
N ASN A 249 3.65 -14.76 14.33
CA ASN A 249 4.87 -14.55 13.55
C ASN A 249 5.96 -15.55 13.97
N ARG A 250 6.90 -15.88 13.05
CA ARG A 250 8.00 -16.82 13.34
C ARG A 250 9.13 -16.19 14.15
N TYR A 251 9.29 -14.87 14.06
CA TYR A 251 10.43 -14.13 14.61
C TYR A 251 10.10 -13.41 15.92
N TYR A 252 8.85 -13.00 16.11
CA TYR A 252 8.36 -12.31 17.30
C TYR A 252 6.95 -12.78 17.67
N LYS A 253 6.49 -12.40 18.86
CA LYS A 253 5.16 -12.76 19.38
C LYS A 253 4.23 -11.55 19.48
N VAL A 254 4.79 -10.38 19.76
CA VAL A 254 4.02 -9.13 19.87
C VAL A 254 4.72 -8.03 19.08
N ARG A 255 3.91 -7.25 18.35
CA ARG A 255 4.31 -6.01 17.70
C ARG A 255 3.72 -4.84 18.47
N ILE A 256 4.57 -3.91 18.89
CA ILE A 256 4.16 -2.64 19.48
C ILE A 256 4.27 -1.57 18.42
N ILE A 257 3.18 -0.83 18.20
CA ILE A 257 3.18 0.39 17.39
C ILE A 257 3.19 1.57 18.36
N ILE A 258 4.16 2.46 18.19
CA ILE A 258 4.23 3.73 18.90
C ILE A 258 3.94 4.82 17.90
N GLU A 259 2.98 5.69 18.23
CA GLU A 259 2.55 6.80 17.39
C GLU A 259 2.53 8.10 18.19
N SER A 260 2.97 9.20 17.57
CA SER A 260 2.81 10.54 18.14
C SER A 260 2.70 11.61 17.07
N GLU A 261 2.15 12.76 17.45
CA GLU A 261 2.22 13.98 16.64
C GLU A 261 3.59 14.67 16.78
N ASN A 262 4.44 14.22 17.72
CA ASN A 262 5.79 14.74 17.97
C ASN A 262 6.84 13.61 17.91
N GLU A 263 7.75 13.71 16.95
CA GLU A 263 8.85 12.75 16.76
C GLU A 263 9.75 12.62 18.01
N ASN A 264 10.06 13.73 18.69
CA ASN A 264 10.93 13.69 19.86
C ASN A 264 10.30 12.95 21.03
N ASP A 265 8.99 13.13 21.25
CA ASP A 265 8.28 12.43 22.32
C ASP A 265 8.13 10.94 22.00
N LEU A 266 7.87 10.61 20.74
CA LEU A 266 7.90 9.22 20.26
C LEU A 266 9.25 8.55 20.51
N GLN A 267 10.37 9.20 20.16
CA GLN A 267 11.70 8.62 20.35
C GLN A 267 12.05 8.47 21.84
N LYS A 268 11.68 9.43 22.69
CA LYS A 268 11.85 9.32 24.15
C LYS A 268 11.02 8.18 24.73
N ALA A 269 9.75 8.08 24.36
CA ALA A 269 8.84 7.06 24.83
C ALA A 269 9.29 5.66 24.39
N LYS A 270 9.70 5.50 23.12
CA LYS A 270 10.32 4.28 22.59
C LYS A 270 11.54 3.88 23.42
N LYS A 271 12.47 4.82 23.62
CA LYS A 271 13.71 4.56 24.37
C LYS A 271 13.41 4.07 25.79
N ILE A 272 12.56 4.79 26.52
CA ILE A 272 12.20 4.43 27.91
C ILE A 272 11.50 3.08 27.97
N PHE A 273 10.63 2.78 27.00
CA PHE A 273 9.97 1.48 26.93
C PHE A 273 10.99 0.34 26.70
N CYS A 274 11.89 0.50 25.73
CA CYS A 274 12.95 -0.48 25.46
C CYS A 274 13.91 -0.65 26.65
N ASP A 275 14.30 0.45 27.31
CA ASP A 275 15.23 0.43 28.45
C ASP A 275 14.64 -0.30 29.68
N ARG A 276 13.30 -0.30 29.82
CA ARG A 276 12.61 -0.96 30.94
C ARG A 276 12.26 -2.42 30.68
N ILE A 277 12.26 -2.85 29.42
CA ILE A 277 11.98 -4.23 29.03
C ILE A 277 13.28 -5.05 28.99
N PRO A 278 13.26 -6.34 29.37
CA PRO A 278 14.43 -7.19 29.21
C PRO A 278 14.95 -7.19 27.76
N SER A 279 16.22 -6.83 27.57
CA SER A 279 16.79 -6.67 26.22
C SER A 279 16.80 -7.96 25.41
N ASN A 280 16.83 -9.12 26.07
CA ASN A 280 16.83 -10.45 25.44
C ASN A 280 15.49 -10.82 24.76
N ILE A 281 14.41 -10.06 25.01
CA ILE A 281 13.11 -10.28 24.35
C ILE A 281 12.85 -9.27 23.22
N LEU A 282 13.67 -8.23 23.09
CA LEU A 282 13.59 -7.29 21.96
C LEU A 282 14.19 -7.93 20.71
N ILE A 283 13.47 -7.83 19.60
CA ILE A 283 13.87 -8.39 18.31
C ILE A 283 14.05 -7.24 17.32
N ASP A 284 15.24 -7.16 16.73
CA ASP A 284 15.44 -6.31 15.57
C ASP A 284 14.82 -6.99 14.34
N TYR A 285 13.84 -6.33 13.73
CA TYR A 285 13.07 -6.92 12.64
C TYR A 285 12.58 -5.84 11.68
N ASP A 286 12.63 -6.15 10.39
CA ASP A 286 12.05 -5.35 9.32
C ASP A 286 10.95 -6.17 8.63
N ARG A 287 9.72 -5.66 8.65
CA ARG A 287 8.59 -6.30 7.96
C ARG A 287 8.66 -6.16 6.45
N THR A 288 9.41 -5.19 5.96
CA THR A 288 9.42 -4.80 4.55
C THR A 288 10.84 -4.64 4.01
N PRO A 289 11.73 -5.64 4.16
CA PRO A 289 13.11 -5.54 3.67
C PRO A 289 13.17 -5.34 2.15
N HIS A 290 12.17 -5.83 1.42
CA HIS A 290 11.96 -5.63 -0.01
C HIS A 290 11.53 -4.19 -0.41
N MET A 291 10.96 -3.41 0.51
CA MET A 291 10.56 -2.03 0.28
C MET A 291 11.75 -1.09 0.53
N ASP A 292 11.92 -0.09 -0.34
CA ASP A 292 13.06 0.84 -0.32
C ASP A 292 14.42 0.11 -0.27
N CYS A 293 14.47 -1.13 -0.80
CA CYS A 293 15.61 -2.03 -0.64
C CYS A 293 16.89 -1.48 -1.27
N LEU A 294 16.79 -0.62 -2.29
CA LEU A 294 17.95 0.07 -2.87
C LEU A 294 18.59 1.03 -1.87
N SER A 295 17.78 1.86 -1.22
CA SER A 295 18.28 2.78 -0.19
C SER A 295 18.85 2.02 1.01
N LYS A 296 18.18 0.94 1.45
CA LYS A 296 18.68 0.07 2.54
C LYS A 296 20.03 -0.57 2.18
N TYR A 297 20.16 -1.10 0.97
CA TYR A 297 21.41 -1.65 0.46
C TYR A 297 22.51 -0.58 0.41
N GLU A 298 22.24 0.61 -0.14
CA GLU A 298 23.22 1.70 -0.21
C GLU A 298 23.71 2.14 1.18
N MET A 299 22.80 2.21 2.16
CA MET A 299 23.16 2.48 3.56
C MET A 299 24.05 1.40 4.17
N LEU A 300 23.79 0.12 3.89
CA LEU A 300 24.65 -0.99 4.30
C LEU A 300 26.05 -0.84 3.68
N ILE A 301 26.12 -0.60 2.36
CA ILE A 301 27.40 -0.48 1.66
C ILE A 301 28.25 0.67 2.22
N GLN A 302 27.64 1.80 2.56
CA GLN A 302 28.35 2.94 3.15
C GLN A 302 28.97 2.63 4.53
N LYS A 303 28.35 1.73 5.30
CA LYS A 303 28.78 1.41 6.67
C LYS A 303 29.62 0.14 6.77
N SER A 304 29.56 -0.73 5.75
CA SER A 304 30.18 -2.06 5.80
C SER A 304 31.68 -2.02 5.51
N GLN A 305 32.45 -2.72 6.35
CA GLN A 305 33.87 -3.00 6.08
C GLN A 305 34.07 -3.99 4.93
N HIS A 306 33.01 -4.71 4.53
CA HIS A 306 33.00 -5.73 3.47
C HIS A 306 32.44 -5.20 2.12
N ARG A 307 32.41 -3.87 1.97
CA ARG A 307 31.84 -3.15 0.82
C ARG A 307 32.27 -3.71 -0.55
N SER A 308 33.56 -4.00 -0.74
CA SER A 308 34.10 -4.44 -2.02
C SER A 308 33.49 -5.77 -2.50
N ILE A 309 33.28 -6.72 -1.59
CA ILE A 309 32.68 -8.03 -1.87
C ILE A 309 31.22 -7.85 -2.32
N TYR A 310 30.46 -7.03 -1.59
CA TYR A 310 29.05 -6.76 -1.89
C TYR A 310 28.90 -6.03 -3.23
N GLU A 311 29.69 -4.98 -3.48
CA GLU A 311 29.67 -4.25 -4.75
C GLU A 311 30.07 -5.13 -5.95
N TYR A 312 31.02 -6.05 -5.77
CA TYR A 312 31.43 -6.98 -6.80
C TYR A 312 30.29 -7.94 -7.20
N SER A 313 29.62 -8.57 -6.23
CA SER A 313 28.45 -9.40 -6.51
C SER A 313 27.29 -8.59 -7.08
N PHE A 314 27.05 -7.39 -6.57
CA PHE A 314 26.02 -6.49 -7.08
C PHE A 314 26.24 -6.14 -8.55
N LYS A 315 27.48 -5.86 -8.95
CA LYS A 315 27.84 -5.61 -10.37
C LYS A 315 27.52 -6.82 -11.26
N LYS A 316 27.76 -8.05 -10.79
CA LYS A 316 27.34 -9.27 -11.51
C LYS A 316 25.83 -9.29 -11.71
N PHE A 317 25.05 -9.02 -10.65
CA PHE A 317 23.59 -8.95 -10.75
C PHE A 317 23.10 -7.86 -11.70
N VAL A 318 23.72 -6.67 -11.72
CA VAL A 318 23.39 -5.61 -12.70
C VAL A 318 23.51 -6.13 -14.13
N ASN A 319 24.62 -6.82 -14.45
CA ASN A 319 24.83 -7.39 -15.78
C ASN A 319 23.83 -8.51 -16.12
N TYR A 320 23.44 -9.34 -15.14
CA TYR A 320 22.43 -10.37 -15.37
C TYR A 320 21.05 -9.78 -15.66
N TYR A 321 20.65 -8.75 -14.91
CA TYR A 321 19.32 -8.15 -14.98
C TYR A 321 19.17 -7.06 -16.04
N GLU A 322 20.11 -6.94 -16.99
CA GLU A 322 19.86 -6.24 -18.26
C GLU A 322 18.75 -6.92 -19.06
N LYS A 323 18.64 -8.25 -18.96
CA LYS A 323 17.59 -9.09 -19.57
C LYS A 323 16.90 -9.95 -18.51
N PRO A 324 16.05 -9.36 -17.66
CA PRO A 324 15.48 -10.04 -16.48
C PRO A 324 14.65 -11.28 -16.83
N GLU A 325 14.07 -11.34 -18.02
CA GLU A 325 13.32 -12.50 -18.53
C GLU A 325 14.21 -13.75 -18.72
N GLU A 326 15.51 -13.57 -18.91
CA GLU A 326 16.42 -14.70 -19.13
C GLU A 326 16.92 -15.34 -17.82
N ILE A 327 16.61 -14.72 -16.67
CA ILE A 327 17.22 -15.04 -15.37
C ILE A 327 16.24 -15.79 -14.47
N TRP A 328 16.69 -16.91 -13.92
CA TRP A 328 16.01 -17.63 -12.85
C TRP A 328 16.95 -17.83 -11.67
N ILE A 329 16.39 -17.86 -10.46
CA ILE A 329 17.14 -18.08 -9.21
C ILE A 329 16.73 -19.42 -8.61
N TYR A 330 17.70 -20.25 -8.20
CA TYR A 330 17.40 -21.43 -7.40
C TYR A 330 17.15 -21.03 -5.93
N LEU A 331 15.96 -21.36 -5.43
CA LEU A 331 15.50 -21.07 -4.09
C LEU A 331 15.40 -22.36 -3.27
N ASP A 332 16.31 -22.54 -2.32
CA ASP A 332 16.38 -23.72 -1.44
C ASP A 332 16.15 -23.37 0.04
N GLY A 333 15.83 -22.10 0.35
CA GLY A 333 15.58 -21.62 1.70
C GLY A 333 16.83 -21.30 2.51
N SER A 334 18.03 -21.48 1.94
CA SER A 334 19.29 -21.00 2.53
C SER A 334 19.33 -19.47 2.59
N GLU A 335 20.13 -18.92 3.50
CA GLU A 335 20.39 -17.48 3.59
C GLU A 335 20.90 -16.93 2.25
N GLU A 336 21.77 -17.67 1.58
CA GLU A 336 22.33 -17.33 0.28
C GLU A 336 21.24 -17.22 -0.79
N SER A 337 20.29 -18.15 -0.82
CA SER A 337 19.17 -18.10 -1.78
C SER A 337 18.26 -16.89 -1.56
N ILE A 338 18.05 -16.49 -0.30
CA ILE A 338 17.28 -15.29 0.04
C ILE A 338 18.06 -14.02 -0.32
N ILE A 339 19.37 -14.00 -0.08
CA ILE A 339 20.25 -12.89 -0.51
C ILE A 339 20.20 -12.71 -2.02
N MET A 340 20.21 -13.80 -2.80
CA MET A 340 20.09 -13.72 -4.27
C MET A 340 18.78 -13.06 -4.71
N ILE A 341 17.65 -13.48 -4.13
CA ILE A 341 16.33 -12.88 -4.43
C ILE A 341 16.30 -11.40 -4.02
N HIS A 342 16.89 -11.07 -2.88
CA HIS A 342 16.97 -9.70 -2.40
C HIS A 342 17.82 -8.83 -3.34
N LEU A 343 19.02 -9.25 -3.70
CA LEU A 343 19.90 -8.53 -4.64
C LEU A 343 19.25 -8.34 -6.01
N ALA A 344 18.54 -9.35 -6.52
CA ALA A 344 17.76 -9.23 -7.73
C ALA A 344 16.70 -8.12 -7.65
N ARG A 345 15.99 -8.03 -6.52
CA ARG A 345 15.02 -6.95 -6.28
C ARG A 345 15.68 -5.58 -6.17
N VAL A 346 16.81 -5.47 -5.48
CA VAL A 346 17.60 -4.23 -5.37
C VAL A 346 18.05 -3.75 -6.75
N VAL A 347 18.60 -4.64 -7.59
CA VAL A 347 19.03 -4.30 -8.95
C VAL A 347 17.84 -3.93 -9.84
N SER A 348 16.72 -4.63 -9.72
CA SER A 348 15.50 -4.31 -10.48
C SER A 348 15.03 -2.88 -10.20
N ASN A 349 15.05 -2.45 -8.92
CA ASN A 349 14.74 -1.08 -8.54
C ASN A 349 15.77 -0.08 -9.08
N LYS A 350 17.07 -0.41 -9.06
CA LYS A 350 18.14 0.45 -9.58
C LYS A 350 18.02 0.68 -11.09
N LEU A 351 17.75 -0.37 -11.86
CA LEU A 351 17.60 -0.30 -13.31
C LEU A 351 16.27 0.34 -13.75
N ARG A 352 15.43 0.77 -12.79
CA ARG A 352 14.09 1.30 -13.03
C ARG A 352 13.22 0.36 -13.86
N HIS A 353 13.49 -0.94 -13.77
CA HIS A 353 12.52 -1.94 -14.18
C HIS A 353 11.25 -1.69 -13.38
N CYS A 354 10.08 -1.79 -14.02
CA CYS A 354 8.80 -1.50 -13.36
C CYS A 354 8.74 -2.23 -12.01
N SER A 355 8.37 -1.55 -10.91
CA SER A 355 8.31 -2.17 -9.57
C SER A 355 7.39 -3.40 -9.51
N LYS A 356 6.52 -3.56 -10.51
CA LYS A 356 5.65 -4.72 -10.75
C LYS A 356 6.34 -5.89 -11.47
N MET A 357 7.60 -5.75 -11.86
CA MET A 357 8.36 -6.83 -12.49
C MET A 357 8.40 -8.03 -11.56
N LYS A 358 8.09 -9.18 -12.14
CA LYS A 358 8.04 -10.45 -11.45
C LYS A 358 9.42 -11.09 -11.53
N LEU A 359 10.04 -11.34 -10.38
CA LEU A 359 11.27 -12.13 -10.33
C LEU A 359 10.94 -13.59 -10.62
N ARG A 360 11.89 -14.41 -11.07
CA ARG A 360 11.64 -15.82 -11.41
C ARG A 360 12.54 -16.71 -10.58
N ALA A 361 11.97 -17.76 -10.01
CA ALA A 361 12.69 -18.72 -9.19
C ALA A 361 12.20 -20.14 -9.40
N ILE A 362 13.11 -21.09 -9.25
CA ILE A 362 12.79 -22.52 -9.17
C ILE A 362 13.09 -23.04 -7.77
N CYS A 363 12.33 -24.03 -7.30
CA CYS A 363 12.63 -24.80 -6.10
C CYS A 363 12.22 -26.26 -6.31
N PHE A 364 12.85 -27.19 -5.62
CA PHE A 364 12.48 -28.60 -5.72
C PHE A 364 11.43 -28.99 -4.70
N LYS A 365 10.52 -29.92 -5.04
CA LYS A 365 9.49 -30.39 -4.10
C LYS A 365 10.08 -31.08 -2.87
N SER A 366 11.23 -31.73 -2.99
CA SER A 366 11.97 -32.34 -1.87
C SER A 366 12.40 -31.30 -0.83
N ASP A 367 12.79 -30.11 -1.27
CA ASP A 367 13.10 -28.97 -0.39
C ASP A 367 11.86 -28.50 0.41
N ILE A 368 10.65 -28.87 -0.03
CA ILE A 368 9.35 -28.36 0.46
C ILE A 368 8.59 -29.42 1.31
N LEU A 369 9.19 -30.56 1.63
CA LEU A 369 8.50 -31.69 2.28
C LEU A 369 7.91 -31.38 3.68
N LYS A 370 8.21 -30.22 4.26
CA LYS A 370 7.60 -29.71 5.50
C LYS A 370 6.66 -28.54 5.19
N SER A 371 5.44 -28.58 5.72
CA SER A 371 4.41 -27.53 5.54
C SER A 371 4.94 -26.12 5.89
N GLU A 372 5.81 -26.02 6.89
CA GLU A 372 6.43 -24.76 7.34
C GLU A 372 7.35 -24.14 6.28
N ILE A 373 8.09 -24.94 5.50
CA ILE A 373 8.96 -24.45 4.41
C ILE A 373 8.11 -23.94 3.24
N ASN A 374 7.01 -24.63 2.94
CA ASN A 374 6.07 -24.18 1.90
C ASN A 374 5.45 -22.81 2.25
N GLU A 375 5.09 -22.59 3.51
CA GLU A 375 4.61 -21.29 3.98
C GLU A 375 5.69 -20.21 3.84
N PHE A 376 6.94 -20.52 4.18
CA PHE A 376 8.07 -19.61 4.01
C PHE A 376 8.30 -19.22 2.55
N PHE A 377 8.30 -20.18 1.62
CA PHE A 377 8.42 -19.88 0.19
C PHE A 377 7.26 -19.05 -0.35
N ASN A 378 6.03 -19.28 0.14
CA ASN A 378 4.89 -18.43 -0.22
C ASN A 378 5.07 -16.99 0.31
N GLU A 379 5.64 -16.81 1.50
CA GLU A 379 6.00 -15.49 2.02
C GLU A 379 7.03 -14.80 1.13
N ILE A 380 8.15 -15.44 0.81
CA ILE A 380 9.18 -14.88 -0.09
C ILE A 380 8.59 -14.54 -1.46
N LYS A 381 7.75 -15.44 -2.00
CA LYS A 381 7.04 -15.24 -3.26
C LYS A 381 6.21 -13.97 -3.26
N ASN A 382 5.43 -13.75 -2.21
CA ASN A 382 4.57 -12.57 -2.09
C ASN A 382 5.39 -11.31 -1.82
N MET A 383 6.36 -11.40 -0.90
CA MET A 383 7.22 -10.30 -0.47
C MET A 383 8.04 -9.73 -1.63
N TYR A 384 8.66 -10.60 -2.42
CA TYR A 384 9.54 -10.20 -3.54
C TYR A 384 8.86 -10.29 -4.91
N ASN A 385 7.53 -10.46 -4.98
CA ASN A 385 6.75 -10.67 -6.20
C ASN A 385 7.45 -11.65 -7.17
N VAL A 386 7.60 -12.90 -6.72
CA VAL A 386 8.32 -13.96 -7.43
C VAL A 386 7.34 -14.89 -8.16
N GLU A 387 7.69 -15.30 -9.37
CA GLU A 387 7.16 -16.47 -10.05
C GLU A 387 7.98 -17.69 -9.60
N LEU A 388 7.41 -18.45 -8.67
CA LEU A 388 8.04 -19.65 -8.14
C LEU A 388 7.52 -20.90 -8.85
N CYS A 389 8.40 -21.60 -9.57
CA CYS A 389 8.11 -22.89 -10.19
C CYS A 389 8.66 -24.03 -9.32
N LYS A 390 7.78 -24.98 -8.97
CA LYS A 390 8.13 -26.16 -8.18
C LYS A 390 8.47 -27.31 -9.11
N LEU A 391 9.68 -27.81 -9.03
CA LEU A 391 10.16 -28.92 -9.84
C LEU A 391 10.04 -30.23 -9.06
N GLU A 392 9.55 -31.26 -9.73
CA GLU A 392 9.66 -32.64 -9.27
C GLU A 392 10.95 -33.22 -9.85
N TYR A 393 11.65 -34.04 -9.06
CA TYR A 393 12.69 -34.90 -9.60
C TYR A 393 12.50 -36.30 -9.02
N GLU A 394 12.48 -37.28 -9.91
CA GLU A 394 12.51 -38.70 -9.56
C GLU A 394 13.97 -39.15 -9.46
N GLU A 395 14.28 -40.14 -8.62
CA GLU A 395 15.62 -40.75 -8.49
C GLU A 395 16.77 -39.80 -8.08
N ASN A 396 16.48 -38.67 -7.42
CA ASN A 396 17.50 -37.67 -7.05
C ASN A 396 18.24 -36.98 -8.21
N ASP A 397 17.73 -37.04 -9.45
CA ASP A 397 18.37 -36.39 -10.60
C ASP A 397 17.90 -34.93 -10.80
N ALA A 398 18.49 -34.02 -10.02
CA ALA A 398 18.24 -32.58 -10.14
C ALA A 398 18.64 -32.00 -11.52
N VAL A 399 19.66 -32.58 -12.16
CA VAL A 399 20.18 -32.15 -13.47
C VAL A 399 19.12 -32.36 -14.55
N ARG A 400 18.52 -33.55 -14.60
CA ARG A 400 17.47 -33.90 -15.56
C ARG A 400 16.22 -33.04 -15.39
N ALA A 401 15.80 -32.80 -14.15
CA ALA A 401 14.65 -31.95 -13.86
C ALA A 401 14.84 -30.52 -14.39
N ILE A 402 16.03 -29.94 -14.20
CA ILE A 402 16.33 -28.59 -14.70
C ILE A 402 16.45 -28.57 -16.23
N LYS A 403 17.05 -29.59 -16.86
CA LYS A 403 17.09 -29.69 -18.33
C LYS A 403 15.67 -29.72 -18.92
N ASN A 404 14.78 -30.53 -18.36
CA ASN A 404 13.37 -30.57 -18.76
C ASN A 404 12.68 -29.22 -18.56
N PHE A 405 12.94 -28.56 -17.44
CA PHE A 405 12.41 -27.24 -17.17
C PHE A 405 12.89 -26.19 -18.17
N ALA A 406 14.20 -26.17 -18.48
CA ALA A 406 14.78 -25.27 -19.46
C ALA A 406 14.22 -25.50 -20.88
N LEU A 407 13.92 -26.75 -21.26
CA LEU A 407 13.20 -27.06 -22.50
C LEU A 407 11.78 -26.47 -22.52
N SER A 408 11.10 -26.43 -21.37
CA SER A 408 9.75 -25.85 -21.24
C SER A 408 9.74 -24.31 -21.18
N LYS A 409 10.91 -23.68 -20.96
CA LYS A 409 11.09 -22.24 -20.80
C LYS A 409 12.20 -21.74 -21.73
N PRO A 410 11.91 -21.55 -23.04
CA PRO A 410 12.92 -21.17 -24.04
C PRO A 410 13.64 -19.85 -23.75
N GLU A 411 13.04 -18.99 -22.92
CA GLU A 411 13.62 -17.74 -22.46
C GLU A 411 14.70 -17.92 -21.38
N LEU A 412 14.72 -19.03 -20.63
CA LEU A 412 15.70 -19.28 -19.58
C LEU A 412 17.10 -19.45 -20.17
N ARG A 413 18.00 -18.48 -19.89
CA ARG A 413 19.42 -18.56 -20.29
C ARG A 413 20.36 -18.73 -19.12
N LYS A 414 20.01 -18.23 -17.93
CA LYS A 414 20.89 -18.22 -16.76
C LYS A 414 20.15 -18.66 -15.51
N LEU A 415 20.71 -19.63 -14.80
CA LEU A 415 20.30 -20.06 -13.47
C LEU A 415 21.31 -19.54 -12.43
N LEU A 416 20.86 -18.71 -11.50
CA LEU A 416 21.69 -18.20 -10.42
C LEU A 416 21.53 -19.08 -9.17
N VAL A 417 22.66 -19.48 -8.58
CA VAL A 417 22.71 -20.39 -7.43
C VAL A 417 23.60 -19.81 -6.32
N GLY A 418 23.15 -19.94 -5.07
CA GLY A 418 23.77 -19.35 -3.88
C GLY A 418 24.97 -20.12 -3.35
N LYS A 419 25.73 -20.80 -4.22
CA LYS A 419 26.89 -21.61 -3.82
C LYS A 419 28.06 -20.71 -3.39
N ARG A 420 28.83 -21.15 -2.38
CA ARG A 420 30.05 -20.50 -1.86
C ARG A 420 31.24 -21.46 -1.90
N LEU A 421 32.47 -20.95 -1.97
CA LEU A 421 33.69 -21.77 -2.14
C LEU A 421 34.02 -22.67 -0.95
N LYS A 422 33.83 -22.16 0.27
CA LYS A 422 34.31 -22.79 1.51
C LYS A 422 33.20 -23.40 2.38
N ASN A 423 31.94 -23.30 1.97
CA ASN A 423 30.78 -23.81 2.70
C ASN A 423 29.63 -24.13 1.74
N ASN A 424 28.84 -25.13 2.11
CA ASN A 424 27.79 -25.81 1.35
C ASN A 424 28.29 -26.93 0.41
N GLU A 425 28.78 -28.01 1.01
CA GLU A 425 28.86 -29.34 0.36
C GLU A 425 27.46 -29.97 0.18
N LYS A 426 26.45 -29.17 -0.18
CA LYS A 426 25.19 -29.76 -0.62
C LYS A 426 25.47 -30.39 -1.97
N GLU A 427 25.30 -31.71 -2.07
CA GLU A 427 25.50 -32.50 -3.30
C GLU A 427 24.82 -31.84 -4.50
N ILE A 428 23.62 -31.30 -4.27
CA ILE A 428 22.84 -30.57 -5.27
C ILE A 428 23.61 -29.42 -5.94
N TYR A 429 24.44 -28.66 -5.21
CA TYR A 429 25.20 -27.56 -5.83
C TYR A 429 26.33 -28.04 -6.73
N ASN A 430 26.85 -29.24 -6.48
CA ASN A 430 27.81 -29.88 -7.37
C ASN A 430 27.11 -30.45 -8.61
N ASP A 431 25.92 -31.03 -8.43
CA ASP A 431 25.10 -31.50 -9.55
C ASP A 431 24.67 -30.34 -10.47
N LEU A 432 24.26 -29.21 -9.90
CA LEU A 432 23.93 -28.01 -10.66
C LEU A 432 25.14 -27.45 -11.40
N GLU A 433 26.34 -27.54 -10.84
CA GLU A 433 27.56 -27.09 -11.52
C GLU A 433 27.86 -27.92 -12.77
N ARG A 434 27.53 -29.22 -12.77
CA ARG A 434 27.67 -30.12 -13.94
C ARG A 434 26.77 -29.75 -15.13
N LEU A 435 25.81 -28.84 -14.95
CA LEU A 435 25.01 -28.30 -16.05
C LEU A 435 25.80 -27.30 -16.91
N ASN A 436 26.94 -26.79 -16.42
CA ASN A 436 27.86 -26.01 -17.23
C ASN A 436 28.69 -26.94 -18.10
N ASP A 437 28.77 -26.63 -19.39
CA ASP A 437 29.68 -27.30 -20.33
C ASP A 437 30.75 -26.29 -20.80
N SER A 438 31.82 -26.81 -21.39
CA SER A 438 32.95 -26.09 -21.99
C SER A 438 32.56 -24.93 -22.91
N SER A 439 31.36 -24.95 -23.51
CA SER A 439 30.88 -23.96 -24.48
C SER A 439 29.79 -23.01 -23.95
N THR A 440 29.11 -23.35 -22.85
CA THR A 440 27.97 -22.57 -22.34
C THR A 440 27.93 -22.53 -20.81
N GLN A 441 27.92 -21.31 -20.26
CA GLN A 441 27.79 -21.09 -18.84
C GLN A 441 26.32 -20.80 -18.51
N PHE A 442 25.57 -21.86 -18.19
CA PHE A 442 24.15 -21.80 -17.86
C PHE A 442 23.92 -21.48 -16.38
N VAL A 443 24.72 -22.07 -15.49
CA VAL A 443 24.63 -21.90 -14.04
C VAL A 443 25.72 -20.95 -13.55
N HIS A 444 25.34 -19.96 -12.76
CA HIS A 444 26.25 -18.97 -12.20
C HIS A 444 26.16 -18.94 -10.67
N PHE A 445 27.29 -18.61 -10.03
CA PHE A 445 27.44 -18.53 -8.58
C PHE A 445 27.85 -17.12 -8.15
N PRO A 446 26.91 -16.16 -8.02
CA PRO A 446 27.25 -14.76 -7.77
C PRO A 446 27.88 -14.48 -6.40
N LEU A 447 27.66 -15.38 -5.44
CA LEU A 447 28.11 -15.27 -4.04
C LEU A 447 29.34 -16.15 -3.76
N ILE A 448 29.99 -16.70 -4.79
CA ILE A 448 31.04 -17.73 -4.68
C ILE A 448 32.18 -17.34 -3.71
N ASP A 449 32.52 -16.04 -3.68
CA ASP A 449 33.61 -15.47 -2.87
C ASP A 449 33.19 -15.01 -1.48
N TRP A 450 31.91 -15.17 -1.10
CA TRP A 450 31.41 -14.71 0.21
C TRP A 450 31.81 -15.69 1.32
N THR A 451 32.28 -15.15 2.44
CA THR A 451 32.50 -15.89 3.69
C THR A 451 31.21 -16.02 4.51
N ASN A 452 31.23 -16.80 5.59
CA ASN A 452 30.10 -16.84 6.54
C ASN A 452 29.80 -15.46 7.13
N LYS A 453 30.85 -14.73 7.48
CA LYS A 453 30.72 -13.39 8.04
C LYS A 453 30.11 -12.41 7.04
N ASP A 454 30.41 -12.55 5.75
CA ASP A 454 29.79 -11.72 4.70
C ASP A 454 28.28 -11.96 4.62
N VAL A 455 27.86 -13.23 4.62
CA VAL A 455 26.46 -13.65 4.58
C VAL A 455 25.74 -13.16 5.83
N GLU A 456 26.22 -13.50 7.02
CA GLU A 456 25.62 -13.12 8.30
C GLU A 456 25.48 -11.61 8.43
N ASN A 457 26.54 -10.85 8.13
CA ASN A 457 26.50 -9.39 8.18
C ASN A 457 25.47 -8.81 7.21
N PHE A 458 25.45 -9.28 5.96
CA PHE A 458 24.52 -8.77 4.95
C PHE A 458 23.06 -9.09 5.31
N PHE A 459 22.84 -10.34 5.71
CA PHE A 459 21.53 -10.89 6.04
C PHE A 459 20.92 -10.19 7.25
N ASN A 460 21.69 -10.06 8.33
CA ASN A 460 21.25 -9.43 9.57
C ASN A 460 21.09 -7.91 9.43
N SER A 461 22.01 -7.23 8.72
CA SER A 461 21.93 -5.78 8.55
C SER A 461 20.71 -5.32 7.74
N LEU A 462 20.16 -6.20 6.89
CA LEU A 462 18.97 -5.95 6.08
C LEU A 462 17.73 -6.67 6.63
N PHE A 463 17.85 -7.34 7.79
CA PHE A 463 16.77 -8.08 8.43
C PHE A 463 16.03 -9.01 7.46
N LEU A 464 16.80 -9.75 6.66
CA LEU A 464 16.22 -10.63 5.66
C LEU A 464 15.42 -11.77 6.34
N PRO A 465 14.32 -12.22 5.74
CA PRO A 465 13.51 -13.29 6.31
C PRO A 465 14.28 -14.62 6.25
N TYR A 466 14.34 -15.35 7.36
CA TYR A 466 15.00 -16.65 7.47
C TYR A 466 14.04 -17.76 7.87
N TYR A 467 14.38 -18.98 7.47
CA TYR A 467 13.71 -20.17 7.96
C TYR A 467 14.47 -20.74 9.17
N THR A 468 13.88 -20.66 10.36
CA THR A 468 14.37 -21.42 11.52
C THR A 468 13.69 -22.78 11.53
N ILE A 469 14.48 -23.85 11.47
CA ILE A 469 14.01 -25.15 11.94
C ILE A 469 13.80 -24.97 13.44
N LYS A 470 12.55 -25.03 13.92
CA LYS A 470 12.29 -25.13 15.36
C LYS A 470 13.11 -26.31 15.88
N SER A 471 14.15 -26.03 16.67
CA SER A 471 14.87 -27.02 17.45
C SER A 471 14.00 -27.52 18.59
#